data_AF-A0A7J6QXG7-F1
#
_entry.id   AF-A0A7J6QXG7-F1
#
_cell.length_a   1.000
_cell.length_b   1.000
_cell.length_c   1.000
_cell.angle_alpha   90.00
_cell.angle_beta   90.00
_cell.angle_gamma   90.00
#
_symmetry.space_group_name_H-M   'P 1'
#
loop_
_entity.id
_entity.type
_entity.pdbx_description
1 polymer ?
#
loop_
_entity_poly.entity_id
_entity_poly.type
_entity_poly.pdbx_seq_one_letter_code
_entity_poly.pdbx_strand_id
1 'polypeptide(L)'
;MAKKDKKTAALEKAARKEAKKNKQAEKANKGATKKSKRELAAAGEEDIEVLLNGMDNDPKTRELEGQKKVRTEVLEAPPSPRLNMSMTVTNSGDVLVFGGEFFDGDRQTVYNDTFRWDIDKGEWKKIEPPVSPKPRCAHQAVLVNNRYVYIFGG
;
A
#
# COMPACT_ATOMS: atom_id res chain seq x y z
N MET A 1 17.78 -18.11 55.14
CA MET A 1 16.63 -17.33 54.63
C MET A 1 17.02 -15.92 54.14
N ALA A 2 17.98 -15.22 54.75
CA ALA A 2 18.37 -13.83 54.41
C ALA A 2 18.94 -13.54 52.99
N LYS A 3 19.37 -14.53 52.21
CA LYS A 3 19.89 -14.31 50.83
C LYS A 3 18.79 -14.17 49.78
N LYS A 4 17.57 -14.65 50.06
CA LYS A 4 16.45 -14.64 49.10
C LYS A 4 15.79 -13.24 49.04
N ASP A 5 15.66 -12.59 50.19
CA ASP A 5 15.01 -11.27 50.35
C ASP A 5 15.84 -10.12 49.75
N LYS A 6 17.17 -10.24 49.79
CA LYS A 6 18.08 -9.25 49.20
C LYS A 6 18.04 -9.25 47.66
N LYS A 7 17.74 -10.40 47.05
CA LYS A 7 17.65 -10.59 45.59
C LYS A 7 16.34 -10.05 45.03
N THR A 8 15.22 -10.23 45.73
CA THR A 8 13.91 -9.65 45.39
C THR A 8 13.91 -8.12 45.48
N ALA A 9 14.51 -7.54 46.53
CA ALA A 9 14.62 -6.08 46.66
C ALA A 9 15.48 -5.44 45.53
N ALA A 10 16.51 -6.15 45.05
CA ALA A 10 17.34 -5.68 43.94
C ALA A 10 16.60 -5.69 42.59
N LEU A 11 15.79 -6.73 42.34
CA LEU A 11 14.96 -6.84 41.13
C LEU A 11 13.85 -5.78 41.10
N GLU A 12 13.21 -5.50 42.24
CA GLU A 12 12.16 -4.47 42.33
C GLU A 12 12.73 -3.06 42.09
N LYS A 13 13.95 -2.79 42.58
CA LYS A 13 14.65 -1.52 42.36
C LYS A 13 15.07 -1.34 40.89
N ALA A 14 15.45 -2.43 40.21
CA ALA A 14 15.77 -2.42 38.78
C ALA A 14 14.51 -2.12 37.93
N ALA A 15 13.39 -2.80 38.21
CA ALA A 15 12.12 -2.59 37.51
C ALA A 15 11.60 -1.15 37.66
N ARG A 16 11.71 -0.55 38.86
CA ARG A 16 11.33 0.86 39.08
C ARG A 16 12.20 1.85 38.31
N LYS A 17 13.50 1.54 38.13
CA LYS A 17 14.44 2.38 37.37
C LYS A 17 14.14 2.32 35.87
N GLU A 18 13.80 1.13 35.37
CA GLU A 18 13.40 0.90 33.97
C GLU A 18 12.06 1.56 33.64
N ALA A 19 11.06 1.43 34.51
CA ALA A 19 9.77 2.12 34.36
C ALA A 19 9.91 3.66 34.34
N LYS A 20 10.82 4.22 35.15
CA LYS A 20 11.14 5.66 35.10
C LYS A 20 11.79 6.05 33.77
N LYS A 21 12.72 5.24 33.24
CA LYS A 21 13.38 5.47 31.95
C LYS A 21 12.38 5.42 30.80
N ASN A 22 11.46 4.45 30.78
CA ASN A 22 10.41 4.35 29.75
C ASN A 22 9.45 5.55 29.79
N LYS A 23 9.01 5.99 30.98
CA LYS A 23 8.18 7.20 31.12
C LYS A 23 8.89 8.46 30.62
N GLN A 24 10.22 8.54 30.78
CA GLN A 24 11.01 9.67 30.32
C GLN A 24 11.20 9.65 28.80
N ALA A 25 11.41 8.47 28.22
CA ALA A 25 11.47 8.25 26.77
C ALA A 25 10.13 8.57 26.08
N GLU A 26 8.99 8.13 26.65
CA GLU A 26 7.66 8.48 26.12
C GLU A 26 7.39 9.98 26.13
N LYS A 27 7.79 10.69 27.20
CA LYS A 27 7.65 12.15 27.28
C LYS A 27 8.52 12.86 26.23
N ALA A 28 9.76 12.41 26.04
CA ALA A 28 10.64 12.95 25.02
C ALA A 28 10.08 12.71 23.61
N ASN A 29 9.53 11.51 23.36
CA ASN A 29 8.93 11.15 22.08
C ASN A 29 7.69 12.01 21.78
N LYS A 30 6.78 12.17 22.75
CA LYS A 30 5.62 13.07 22.64
C LYS A 30 6.02 14.53 22.36
N GLY A 31 7.12 14.99 22.95
CA GLY A 31 7.68 16.32 22.69
C GLY A 31 8.20 16.46 21.25
N ALA A 32 8.93 15.46 20.77
CA ALA A 32 9.43 15.41 19.39
C ALA A 32 8.30 15.38 18.35
N THR A 33 7.26 14.55 18.57
CA THR A 33 6.08 14.49 17.69
C THR A 33 5.35 15.83 17.63
N LYS A 34 5.18 16.51 18.78
CA LYS A 34 4.53 17.83 18.83
C LYS A 34 5.34 18.92 18.13
N LYS A 35 6.68 18.82 18.17
CA LYS A 35 7.58 19.73 17.47
C LYS A 35 7.50 19.51 15.95
N SER A 36 7.61 18.27 15.49
CA SER A 36 7.48 17.91 14.06
C SER A 36 6.12 18.34 13.49
N LYS A 37 5.02 18.12 14.23
CA LYS A 37 3.67 18.55 13.81
C LYS A 37 3.56 20.08 13.64
N ARG A 38 4.27 20.86 14.45
CA ARG A 38 4.33 22.34 14.30
C ARG A 38 5.18 22.78 13.12
N GLU A 39 6.28 22.11 12.87
CA GLU A 39 7.16 22.42 11.72
C GLU A 39 6.46 22.12 10.40
N LEU A 40 5.78 20.97 10.30
CA LEU A 40 4.94 20.60 9.14
C LEU A 40 3.82 21.63 8.90
N ALA A 41 3.09 22.01 9.95
CA ALA A 41 2.05 23.04 9.85
C ALA A 41 2.61 24.42 9.45
N ALA A 42 3.81 24.78 9.91
CA ALA A 42 4.47 26.03 9.52
C ALA A 42 4.97 26.02 8.07
N ALA A 43 5.29 24.83 7.53
CA ALA A 43 5.61 24.63 6.13
C ALA A 43 4.38 24.63 5.21
N GLY A 44 3.16 24.76 5.76
CA GLY A 44 1.91 24.70 5.00
C GLY A 44 1.55 23.29 4.56
N GLU A 45 2.19 22.27 5.10
CA GLU A 45 1.85 20.88 4.84
C GLU A 45 0.66 20.45 5.72
N GLU A 46 -0.31 19.80 5.09
CA GLU A 46 -1.47 19.26 5.78
C GLU A 46 -1.09 18.08 6.68
N ASP A 47 -1.79 17.96 7.81
CA ASP A 47 -1.58 16.87 8.76
C ASP A 47 -1.83 15.51 8.07
N ILE A 48 -0.87 14.59 8.19
CA ILE A 48 -0.95 13.27 7.55
C ILE A 48 -2.20 12.50 7.97
N GLU A 49 -2.69 12.66 9.20
CA GLU A 49 -3.93 12.02 9.64
C GLU A 49 -5.16 12.63 8.98
N VAL A 50 -5.14 13.93 8.69
CA VAL A 50 -6.21 14.62 7.96
C VAL A 50 -6.20 14.22 6.49
N LEU A 51 -5.03 14.11 5.87
CA LEU A 51 -4.87 13.64 4.51
C LEU A 51 -5.37 12.19 4.33
N LEU A 52 -4.97 11.29 5.22
CA LEU A 52 -5.41 9.89 5.19
C LEU A 52 -6.92 9.79 5.39
N ASN A 53 -7.47 10.51 6.38
CA ASN A 53 -8.91 10.57 6.57
C ASN A 53 -9.63 11.18 5.34
N GLY A 54 -9.02 12.17 4.67
CA GLY A 54 -9.56 12.73 3.43
C GLY A 54 -9.60 11.71 2.29
N MET A 55 -8.61 10.82 2.19
CA MET A 55 -8.58 9.76 1.18
C MET A 55 -9.62 8.67 1.45
N ASP A 56 -9.75 8.23 2.70
CA ASP A 56 -10.71 7.19 3.12
C ASP A 56 -12.16 7.68 3.13
N ASN A 57 -12.36 8.99 3.32
CA ASN A 57 -13.69 9.61 3.33
C ASN A 57 -14.01 10.38 2.03
N ASP A 58 -13.15 10.35 1.01
CA ASP A 58 -13.48 10.93 -0.30
C ASP A 58 -14.76 10.24 -0.81
N PRO A 59 -15.85 11.00 -1.02
CA PRO A 59 -17.12 10.48 -1.50
C PRO A 59 -16.97 9.63 -2.75
N LYS A 60 -16.00 9.95 -3.61
CA LYS A 60 -15.69 9.21 -4.83
C LYS A 60 -15.12 7.83 -4.53
N THR A 61 -14.21 7.71 -3.56
CA THR A 61 -13.66 6.42 -3.13
C THR A 61 -14.76 5.53 -2.56
N ARG A 62 -15.65 6.08 -1.71
CA ARG A 62 -16.77 5.34 -1.11
C ARG A 62 -17.84 4.92 -2.11
N GLU A 63 -18.16 5.79 -3.07
CA GLU A 63 -19.11 5.47 -4.14
C GLU A 63 -18.57 4.34 -5.03
N LEU A 64 -17.28 4.38 -5.37
CA LEU A 64 -16.60 3.33 -6.13
C LEU A 64 -16.47 2.03 -5.34
N GLU A 65 -16.18 2.06 -4.04
CA GLU A 65 -16.22 0.88 -3.17
C GLU A 65 -17.62 0.28 -3.04
N GLY A 66 -18.67 1.10 -3.12
CA GLY A 66 -20.07 0.68 -3.18
C GLY A 66 -20.46 0.01 -4.51
N GLN A 67 -19.76 0.31 -5.60
CA GLN A 67 -19.96 -0.31 -6.90
C GLN A 67 -19.29 -1.68 -6.97
N LYS A 68 -19.96 -2.74 -6.51
CA LYS A 68 -19.39 -4.11 -6.44
C LYS A 68 -19.07 -4.81 -7.77
N LYS A 69 -19.28 -4.20 -8.93
CA LYS A 69 -19.21 -4.91 -10.22
C LYS A 69 -17.94 -4.57 -11.00
N VAL A 70 -17.00 -5.51 -11.01
CA VAL A 70 -15.88 -5.53 -11.96
C VAL A 70 -16.44 -5.65 -13.38
N ARG A 71 -16.04 -4.74 -14.27
CA ARG A 71 -16.36 -4.83 -15.70
C ARG A 71 -15.24 -5.57 -16.43
N THR A 72 -15.60 -6.32 -17.45
CA THR A 72 -14.66 -7.06 -18.29
C THR A 72 -15.08 -6.96 -19.73
N GLU A 73 -14.14 -6.54 -20.58
CA GLU A 73 -14.32 -6.38 -22.02
C GLU A 73 -13.30 -7.27 -22.75
N VAL A 74 -13.75 -8.05 -23.73
CA VAL A 74 -12.84 -8.82 -24.60
C VAL A 74 -12.26 -7.87 -25.63
N LEU A 75 -10.94 -7.89 -25.79
CA LEU A 75 -10.23 -7.00 -26.71
C LEU A 75 -9.97 -7.71 -28.04
N GLU A 76 -10.11 -6.96 -29.14
CA GLU A 76 -9.77 -7.44 -30.49
C GLU A 76 -8.26 -7.43 -30.75
N ALA A 77 -7.49 -6.71 -29.92
CA ALA A 77 -6.05 -6.54 -30.05
C ALA A 77 -5.35 -6.65 -28.67
N PRO A 78 -4.04 -6.98 -28.64
CA PRO A 78 -3.27 -6.98 -27.41
C PRO A 78 -3.17 -5.57 -26.79
N PRO A 79 -2.88 -5.47 -25.47
CA PRO A 79 -2.60 -4.20 -24.82
C PRO A 79 -1.49 -3.41 -25.53
N SER A 80 -1.52 -2.08 -25.39
CA SER A 80 -0.50 -1.20 -25.95
C SER A 80 0.92 -1.61 -25.50
N PRO A 81 1.94 -1.38 -26.35
CA PRO A 81 3.33 -1.58 -25.97
C PRO A 81 3.64 -0.86 -24.66
N ARG A 82 4.32 -1.55 -23.75
CA ARG A 82 4.64 -1.06 -22.41
C ARG A 82 5.83 -1.79 -21.84
N LEU A 83 6.55 -1.11 -20.97
CA LEU A 83 7.68 -1.61 -20.18
C LEU A 83 7.33 -1.49 -18.70
N ASN A 84 8.12 -2.15 -17.84
CA ASN A 84 8.01 -2.02 -16.39
C ASN A 84 6.60 -2.32 -15.82
N MET A 85 5.82 -3.14 -16.52
CA MET A 85 4.55 -3.69 -16.06
C MET A 85 4.77 -4.96 -15.22
N SER A 86 3.77 -5.35 -14.43
CA SER A 86 3.76 -6.66 -13.77
C SER A 86 2.91 -7.66 -14.53
N MET A 87 3.36 -8.90 -14.60
CA MET A 87 2.58 -10.05 -15.08
C MET A 87 2.52 -11.11 -13.97
N THR A 88 1.33 -11.59 -13.64
CA THR A 88 1.14 -12.57 -12.54
C THR A 88 0.18 -13.66 -12.99
N VAL A 89 0.63 -14.91 -12.95
CA VAL A 89 -0.24 -16.07 -13.18
C VAL A 89 -1.21 -16.20 -12.02
N THR A 90 -2.49 -16.28 -12.32
CA THR A 90 -3.56 -16.46 -11.32
C THR A 90 -3.78 -17.94 -11.03
N ASN A 91 -4.57 -18.25 -10.00
CA ASN A 91 -4.92 -19.64 -9.68
C ASN A 91 -5.75 -20.34 -10.77
N SER A 92 -6.42 -19.59 -11.66
CA SER A 92 -7.12 -20.15 -12.81
C SER A 92 -6.20 -20.46 -13.99
N GLY A 93 -4.91 -20.13 -13.90
CA GLY A 93 -3.94 -20.30 -14.98
C GLY A 93 -3.85 -19.10 -15.93
N ASP A 94 -4.78 -18.15 -15.86
CA ASP A 94 -4.70 -16.91 -16.64
C ASP A 94 -3.52 -16.02 -16.20
N VAL A 95 -3.12 -15.08 -17.06
CA VAL A 95 -2.11 -14.07 -16.69
C VAL A 95 -2.79 -12.72 -16.46
N LEU A 96 -2.65 -12.19 -15.26
CA LEU A 96 -3.03 -10.82 -14.93
C LEU A 96 -1.87 -9.87 -15.26
N VAL A 97 -2.16 -8.76 -15.94
CA VAL A 97 -1.19 -7.71 -16.29
C VAL A 97 -1.67 -6.39 -15.69
N PHE A 98 -0.77 -5.64 -15.06
CA PHE A 98 -1.12 -4.34 -14.48
C PHE A 98 -0.04 -3.28 -14.72
N GLY A 99 -0.50 -2.07 -15.07
CA GLY A 99 0.30 -0.86 -15.12
C GLY A 99 1.41 -0.88 -16.18
N GLY A 100 2.55 -0.32 -15.83
CA GLY A 100 3.70 -0.12 -16.71
C GLY A 100 3.71 1.27 -17.33
N GLU A 101 4.64 1.47 -18.25
CA GLU A 101 4.85 2.76 -18.91
C GLU A 101 5.26 2.62 -20.37
N PHE A 102 5.12 3.69 -21.12
CA PHE A 102 5.58 3.81 -22.50
C PHE A 102 6.11 5.21 -22.75
N PHE A 103 7.21 5.30 -23.49
CA PHE A 103 7.78 6.56 -23.97
C PHE A 103 7.79 6.54 -25.49
N ASP A 104 7.09 7.48 -26.11
CA ASP A 104 6.93 7.56 -27.57
C ASP A 104 8.03 8.40 -28.26
N GLY A 105 8.97 8.96 -27.50
CA GLY A 105 10.00 9.88 -27.99
C GLY A 105 9.78 11.33 -27.55
N ASP A 106 8.57 11.69 -27.13
CA ASP A 106 8.19 13.02 -26.67
C ASP A 106 7.62 12.98 -25.24
N ARG A 107 6.69 12.05 -24.97
CA ARG A 107 5.96 11.97 -23.71
C ARG A 107 6.02 10.58 -23.08
N GLN A 108 6.24 10.57 -21.77
CA GLN A 108 6.09 9.37 -20.94
C GLN A 108 4.64 9.21 -20.48
N THR A 109 4.06 8.05 -20.75
CA THR A 109 2.73 7.66 -20.30
C THR A 109 2.87 6.52 -19.30
N VAL A 110 2.33 6.71 -18.09
CA VAL A 110 2.25 5.67 -17.06
C VAL A 110 0.81 5.17 -16.99
N TYR A 111 0.64 3.85 -16.95
CA TYR A 111 -0.65 3.20 -17.05
C TYR A 111 -1.15 2.70 -15.68
N ASN A 112 -2.47 2.58 -15.55
CA ASN A 112 -3.17 1.96 -14.40
C ASN A 112 -4.27 0.98 -14.80
N ASP A 113 -4.24 0.56 -16.07
CA ASP A 113 -5.15 -0.43 -16.61
C ASP A 113 -4.75 -1.84 -16.14
N THR A 114 -5.77 -2.71 -16.06
CA THR A 114 -5.59 -4.12 -15.73
C THR A 114 -6.05 -4.94 -16.92
N PHE A 115 -5.25 -5.91 -17.33
CA PHE A 115 -5.61 -6.88 -18.37
C PHE A 115 -5.53 -8.29 -17.83
N ARG A 116 -6.30 -9.19 -18.45
CA ARG A 116 -6.20 -10.62 -18.25
C ARG A 116 -6.02 -11.28 -19.60
N TRP A 117 -4.99 -12.12 -19.69
CA TRP A 117 -4.78 -13.04 -20.79
C TRP A 117 -5.35 -14.40 -20.42
N ASP A 118 -6.39 -14.80 -21.14
CA ASP A 118 -6.99 -16.13 -21.05
C ASP A 118 -6.14 -17.09 -21.88
N ILE A 119 -5.33 -17.91 -21.22
CA ILE A 119 -4.37 -18.81 -21.88
C ILE A 119 -5.10 -19.83 -22.76
N ASP A 120 -6.23 -20.36 -22.28
CA ASP A 120 -6.97 -21.43 -22.96
C ASP A 120 -7.62 -20.92 -24.24
N LYS A 121 -8.12 -19.68 -24.23
CA LYS A 121 -8.77 -19.06 -25.39
C LYS A 121 -7.83 -18.28 -26.29
N GLY A 122 -6.67 -17.89 -25.78
CA GLY A 122 -5.79 -16.95 -26.47
C GLY A 122 -6.43 -15.56 -26.61
N GLU A 123 -7.16 -15.10 -25.59
CA GLU A 123 -7.91 -13.84 -25.64
C GLU A 123 -7.44 -12.85 -24.58
N TRP A 124 -7.33 -11.59 -24.98
CA TRP A 124 -7.13 -10.48 -24.06
C TRP A 124 -8.45 -9.95 -23.55
N LYS A 125 -8.50 -9.65 -22.25
CA LYS A 125 -9.64 -8.99 -21.62
C LYS A 125 -9.15 -7.79 -20.82
N LYS A 126 -9.77 -6.63 -20.99
CA LYS A 126 -9.58 -5.49 -20.11
C LYS A 126 -10.46 -5.67 -18.87
N ILE A 127 -9.86 -5.52 -17.69
CA ILE A 127 -10.56 -5.58 -16.41
C ILE A 127 -10.61 -4.17 -15.84
N GLU A 128 -11.82 -3.71 -15.53
CA GLU A 128 -12.05 -2.42 -14.90
C GLU A 128 -12.61 -2.67 -13.50
N PRO A 129 -11.73 -2.73 -12.48
CA PRO A 129 -12.18 -2.81 -11.10
C PRO A 129 -12.79 -1.45 -10.69
N PRO A 130 -13.72 -1.46 -9.71
CA PRO A 130 -14.32 -0.23 -9.21
C PRO A 130 -13.27 0.74 -8.63
N VAL A 131 -12.25 0.17 -7.98
CA VAL A 131 -11.09 0.89 -7.48
C VAL A 131 -9.85 0.25 -8.09
N SER A 132 -9.05 1.06 -8.78
CA SER A 132 -7.75 0.65 -9.35
C SER A 132 -6.63 1.43 -8.66
N PRO A 133 -5.44 0.85 -8.44
CA PRO A 133 -4.29 1.62 -7.99
C PRO A 133 -4.00 2.78 -8.97
N LYS A 134 -3.41 3.87 -8.47
CA LYS A 134 -2.94 4.97 -9.33
C LYS A 134 -1.92 4.46 -10.36
N PRO A 135 -1.75 5.16 -11.50
CA PRO A 135 -0.74 4.83 -12.50
C PRO A 135 0.63 4.61 -11.87
N ARG A 136 1.25 3.49 -12.21
CA ARG A 136 2.56 3.09 -11.69
C ARG A 136 3.28 2.13 -12.63
N CYS A 137 4.60 2.13 -12.51
CA CYS A 137 5.52 1.27 -13.24
C CYS A 137 6.65 0.81 -12.31
N ALA A 138 7.35 -0.25 -12.71
CA ALA A 138 8.44 -0.87 -11.95
C ALA A 138 8.03 -1.39 -10.56
N HIS A 139 6.73 -1.56 -10.34
CA HIS A 139 6.17 -2.21 -9.15
C HIS A 139 6.38 -3.72 -9.18
N GLN A 140 6.12 -4.36 -8.04
CA GLN A 140 6.06 -5.81 -7.93
C GLN A 140 4.62 -6.26 -7.70
N ALA A 141 4.26 -7.43 -8.24
CA ALA A 141 2.97 -8.05 -8.02
C ALA A 141 3.14 -9.52 -7.60
N VAL A 142 2.40 -9.93 -6.58
CA VAL A 142 2.45 -11.30 -6.04
C VAL A 142 1.06 -11.86 -5.79
N LEU A 143 0.86 -13.12 -6.17
CA LEU A 143 -0.35 -13.87 -5.84
C LEU A 143 -0.28 -14.36 -4.39
N VAL A 144 -1.30 -14.05 -3.60
CA VAL A 144 -1.44 -14.41 -2.19
C VAL A 144 -2.75 -15.18 -2.00
N ASN A 145 -2.66 -16.29 -1.25
CA ASN A 145 -3.80 -17.16 -0.92
C ASN A 145 -4.61 -17.63 -2.14
N ASN A 146 -3.96 -17.77 -3.31
CA ASN A 146 -4.57 -18.17 -4.57
C ASN A 146 -5.80 -17.35 -4.99
N ARG A 147 -5.93 -16.12 -4.46
CA ARG A 147 -7.13 -15.29 -4.64
C ARG A 147 -6.81 -13.83 -4.88
N TYR A 148 -5.80 -13.28 -4.23
CA TYR A 148 -5.50 -11.85 -4.28
C TYR A 148 -4.16 -11.61 -4.94
N VAL A 149 -4.09 -10.63 -5.84
CA VAL A 149 -2.81 -10.12 -6.34
C VAL A 149 -2.51 -8.83 -5.59
N TYR A 150 -1.44 -8.82 -4.82
CA TYR A 150 -0.95 -7.63 -4.13
C TYR A 150 0.08 -6.93 -5.00
N ILE A 151 -0.04 -5.62 -5.09
CA ILE A 151 0.85 -4.76 -5.87
C ILE A 151 1.54 -3.79 -4.91
N PHE A 152 2.87 -3.73 -4.96
CA PHE A 152 3.66 -2.89 -4.07
C PHE A 152 4.82 -2.20 -4.78
N GLY A 153 5.14 -0.98 -4.32
CA GLY A 153 6.11 -0.10 -4.96
C GLY A 153 5.56 0.51 -6.24
N GLY A 154 6.46 1.14 -7.00
CA GLY A 154 6.13 1.88 -8.22
C GLY A 154 5.38 3.17 -7.96
#